data_AF-A0A7C1KHA3-F1
#
_entry.id   AF-A0A7C1KHA3-F1
#
_cell.length_a   1.000
_cell.length_b   1.000
_cell.length_c   1.000
_cell.angle_alpha   90.00
_cell.angle_beta   90.00
_cell.angle_gamma   90.00
#
_symmetry.space_group_name_H-M   'P 1'
#
loop_
_entity.id
_entity.type
_entity.pdbx_description
1 polymer ?
#
loop_
_entity_poly.entity_id
_entity_poly.type
_entity_poly.pdbx_seq_one_letter_code
_entity_poly.pdbx_strand_id
1 'polypeptide(L)' 'PKDTTDVISVIRGVLEAENDAIRTYNAIIDLSEKGRDFVTQELAIDILGDEESHRQQFEGFLKEYTK' A
#
# COMPACT_ATOMS: atom_id res chain seq x y z
N PRO A 1 18.86 12.54 -3.16
CA PRO A 1 18.70 12.82 -1.71
C PRO A 1 19.98 13.45 -1.15
N LYS A 2 19.88 14.59 -0.45
CA LYS A 2 21.05 15.32 0.12
C LYS A 2 21.58 14.67 1.40
N ASP A 3 20.78 13.79 1.99
CA ASP A 3 21.12 12.92 3.10
C ASP A 3 20.65 11.50 2.72
N THR A 4 21.57 10.56 2.62
CA THR A 4 21.26 9.15 2.29
C THR A 4 20.71 8.39 3.49
N THR A 5 20.62 9.04 4.67
CA THR A 5 20.16 8.44 5.93
C THR A 5 18.81 9.01 6.41
N ASP A 6 18.13 9.82 5.61
CA ASP A 6 16.78 10.31 5.91
C ASP A 6 15.72 9.21 5.77
N VAL A 7 15.72 8.30 6.75
CA VAL A 7 14.81 7.16 6.84
C VAL A 7 13.36 7.60 7.04
N ILE A 8 13.11 8.76 7.64
CA ILE A 8 11.75 9.28 7.84
C ILE A 8 11.12 9.66 6.49
N SER A 9 11.86 10.34 5.62
CA SER A 9 11.35 10.66 4.28
C SER A 9 11.13 9.41 3.42
N VAL A 10 11.98 8.39 3.57
CA VAL A 10 11.77 7.08 2.91
C VAL A 10 10.50 6.41 3.41
N ILE A 11 10.29 6.33 4.74
CA ILE A 11 9.08 5.74 5.32
C ILE A 11 7.82 6.46 4.83
N ARG A 12 7.84 7.80 4.78
CA ARG A 12 6.71 8.59 4.24
C ARG A 12 6.47 8.32 2.76
N GLY A 13 7.54 8.20 1.97
CA GLY A 13 7.43 7.86 0.55
C GLY A 13 6.85 6.46 0.32
N VAL A 14 7.22 5.48 1.15
CA VAL A 14 6.61 4.14 1.10
C VAL A 14 5.14 4.21 1.47
N LEU A 15 4.77 4.91 2.56
CA LEU A 15 3.36 5.07 2.93
C LEU A 15 2.52 5.73 1.84
N GLU A 16 3.05 6.70 1.11
CA GLU A 16 2.37 7.29 -0.06
C GLU A 16 2.15 6.22 -1.15
N ALA A 17 3.18 5.45 -1.48
CA ALA A 17 3.09 4.36 -2.44
C ALA A 17 2.08 3.27 -2.03
N GLU A 18 2.07 2.85 -0.76
CA GLU A 18 1.11 1.87 -0.24
C GLU A 18 -0.33 2.39 -0.35
N ASN A 19 -0.57 3.66 0.01
CA ASN A 19 -1.89 4.26 -0.13
C ASN A 19 -2.34 4.34 -1.60
N ASP A 20 -1.41 4.56 -2.53
CA ASP A 20 -1.69 4.60 -3.97
C ASP A 20 -1.99 3.19 -4.51
N ALA A 21 -1.25 2.17 -4.05
CA ALA A 21 -1.49 0.77 -4.38
C ALA A 21 -2.87 0.31 -3.87
N ILE A 22 -3.20 0.59 -2.61
CA ILE A 22 -4.51 0.29 -2.00
C ILE A 22 -5.65 0.89 -2.82
N ARG A 23 -5.56 2.17 -3.21
CA ARG A 23 -6.58 2.81 -4.06
C ARG A 23 -6.70 2.13 -5.42
N THR A 24 -5.57 1.73 -5.99
CA THR A 24 -5.52 1.04 -7.29
C THR A 24 -6.17 -0.33 -7.21
N TYR A 25 -5.84 -1.16 -6.22
CA TYR A 25 -6.43 -2.50 -6.10
C TYR A 25 -7.91 -2.47 -5.77
N ASN A 26 -8.38 -1.52 -4.94
CA ASN A 26 -9.83 -1.31 -4.76
C ASN A 26 -10.54 -1.00 -6.09
N ALA A 27 -9.95 -0.16 -6.94
CA ALA A 27 -10.52 0.14 -8.25
C ALA A 27 -10.52 -1.09 -9.19
N ILE A 28 -9.47 -1.93 -9.14
CA ILE A 28 -9.42 -3.18 -9.91
C ILE A 28 -10.50 -4.17 -9.45
N ILE A 29 -10.72 -4.30 -8.14
CA ILE A 29 -11.77 -5.14 -7.56
C ILE A 29 -13.14 -4.68 -8.07
N ASP A 30 -13.42 -3.37 -8.02
CA ASP A 30 -14.68 -2.79 -8.51
C ASP A 30 -14.91 -3.04 -10.01
N LEU A 31 -13.85 -2.96 -10.82
CA LEU A 31 -13.91 -3.24 -12.26
C LEU A 31 -14.11 -4.73 -12.54
N SER A 32 -13.44 -5.59 -11.78
CA SER A 32 -13.52 -7.04 -11.91
C SER A 32 -14.91 -7.56 -11.53
N GLU A 33 -15.51 -7.04 -10.46
CA GLU A 33 -16.89 -7.36 -10.04
C GLU A 33 -17.90 -7.00 -11.16
N LYS A 34 -17.78 -5.82 -11.77
CA LYS A 34 -18.62 -5.40 -12.91
C LYS A 34 -18.46 -6.31 -14.13
N GLY A 35 -17.25 -6.81 -14.35
CA GLY A 35 -16.91 -7.70 -15.46
C GLY A 35 -17.18 -9.18 -15.19
N ARG A 36 -17.51 -9.57 -13.94
CA ARG A 36 -17.51 -10.95 -13.46
C ARG A 36 -16.17 -11.68 -13.71
N ASP A 37 -15.07 -10.93 -13.61
CA ASP A 37 -13.70 -11.47 -13.70
C ASP A 37 -13.20 -11.89 -12.30
N PHE A 38 -13.66 -13.06 -11.86
CA PHE A 38 -13.38 -13.52 -10.49
C PHE A 38 -11.91 -13.86 -10.25
N VAL A 39 -11.17 -14.25 -11.28
CA VAL A 39 -9.75 -14.61 -11.14
C VAL A 39 -8.90 -13.37 -10.90
N THR A 40 -9.14 -12.30 -11.66
CA THR A 40 -8.47 -11.02 -11.42
C THR A 40 -8.91 -10.41 -10.09
N GLN A 41 -10.19 -10.54 -9.73
CA GLN A 41 -10.71 -10.05 -8.45
C GLN A 41 -10.02 -10.71 -7.25
N GLU A 42 -9.92 -12.04 -7.24
CA GLU A 42 -9.26 -12.79 -6.17
C GLU A 42 -7.81 -12.36 -6.00
N LEU A 43 -7.05 -12.29 -7.09
CA LEU A 43 -5.67 -11.82 -7.07
C LEU A 43 -5.56 -10.38 -6.54
N ALA A 44 -6.46 -9.48 -6.92
CA ALA A 44 -6.44 -8.10 -6.44
C ALA A 44 -6.80 -7.98 -4.95
N ILE A 45 -7.66 -8.86 -4.43
CA ILE A 45 -7.99 -8.94 -3.00
C ILE A 45 -6.78 -9.42 -2.20
N ASP A 46 -6.09 -10.45 -2.67
CA ASP A 46 -4.89 -10.97 -2.00
C ASP A 46 -3.81 -9.89 -1.90
N ILE A 47 -3.51 -9.20 -3.00
CA ILE A 47 -2.51 -8.12 -2.99
C ILE A 47 -2.96 -6.95 -2.12
N LEU A 48 -4.25 -6.57 -2.15
CA LEU A 48 -4.78 -5.53 -1.27
C LEU A 48 -4.55 -5.86 0.22
N GLY A 49 -4.68 -7.13 0.60
CA GLY A 49 -4.37 -7.59 1.96
C GLY A 49 -2.91 -7.35 2.35
N ASP A 50 -1.99 -7.63 1.43
CA ASP A 50 -0.56 -7.39 1.64
C ASP A 50 -0.26 -5.88 1.81
N GLU A 51 -0.81 -5.01 0.95
CA GLU A 51 -0.53 -3.57 1.02
C GLU A 51 -1.12 -2.92 2.29
N GLU A 52 -2.28 -3.37 2.78
CA GLU A 52 -2.81 -2.91 4.07
C GLU A 52 -1.91 -3.35 5.23
N SER A 53 -1.33 -4.56 5.17
CA SER A 53 -0.36 -5.03 6.15
C SER A 53 0.93 -4.20 6.11
N HIS A 54 1.47 -3.96 4.91
CA HIS A 54 2.63 -3.10 4.70
C HIS A 54 2.38 -1.69 5.25
N ARG A 55 1.26 -1.06 4.89
CA ARG A 55 0.88 0.27 5.39
C ARG A 55 0.87 0.31 6.92
N GLN A 56 0.21 -0.66 7.56
CA GLN A 56 0.17 -0.75 9.02
C GLN A 56 1.57 -0.88 9.64
N GLN A 57 2.44 -1.70 9.03
CA GLN A 57 3.82 -1.88 9.50
C GLN A 57 4.62 -0.57 9.39
N PHE A 58 4.54 0.13 8.25
CA PHE A 58 5.26 1.38 8.04
C PHE A 58 4.71 2.55 8.88
N GLU A 59 3.41 2.57 9.18
CA GLU A 59 2.84 3.50 10.17
C GLU A 59 3.45 3.26 11.57
N GLY A 60 3.66 1.98 11.92
CA GLY A 60 4.38 1.59 13.14
C GLY A 60 5.81 2.11 13.18
N PHE A 61 6.58 1.94 12.10
CA PHE A 61 7.92 2.48 11.99
C PHE A 61 7.93 4.01 12.09
N LEU A 62 7.06 4.70 11.35
CA LEU A 62 6.99 6.15 11.40
C LEU A 62 6.81 6.63 12.84
N LYS A 63 5.88 6.02 13.57
CA LYS A 63 5.62 6.34 14.98
C LYS A 63 6.84 6.13 15.89
N GLU A 64 7.65 5.11 15.63
CA GLU A 64 8.87 4.84 16.38
C GLU A 64 9.97 5.88 16.09
N TYR A 65 10.22 6.19 14.81
CA TYR A 65 11.27 7.11 14.39
C TYR A 65 10.94 8.60 14.63
N THR A 66 9.68 8.95 14.90
CA THR A 66 9.26 10.32 15.23
C THR A 66 9.03 10.56 16.73
N LYS A 67 9.39 9.62 17.60
CA LYS A 67 9.45 9.85 19.06
C LYS A 67 10.62 10.75 19.43
#